data_AF-A0A090KW92-F1
#
_entry.id   AF-A0A090KW92-F1
#
_cell.length_a   1.000
_cell.length_b   1.000
_cell.length_c   1.000
_cell.angle_alpha   90.00
_cell.angle_beta   90.00
_cell.angle_gamma   90.00
#
_symmetry.space_group_name_H-M   'P 1'
#
loop_
_entity.id
_entity.type
_entity.pdbx_description
1 polymer ?
#
loop_
_entity_poly.entity_id
_entity_poly.type
_entity_poly.pdbx_seq_one_letter_code
_entity_poly.pdbx_strand_id
1 'polypeptide(L)'
;MKSPARVLVNTVNTVGVMGKGIAKDFKVIYPEMFSQYQNLCEKELFHVGQLWLYKTPQKWILNFPTKKHWRSKSKLNILKRG
;
A
#
# COMPACT_ATOMS: atom_id res chain seq x y z
N MET A 1 -10.88 -5.28 -10.00
CA MET A 1 -11.00 -3.93 -9.41
C MET A 1 -11.46 -2.94 -10.49
N LYS A 2 -12.72 -2.51 -10.50
CA LYS A 2 -13.26 -1.56 -11.47
C LYS A 2 -13.87 -0.37 -10.71
N SER A 3 -13.13 0.73 -10.62
CA SER A 3 -13.60 1.98 -10.02
C SER A 3 -13.39 3.14 -11.00
N PRO A 4 -14.36 4.06 -11.13
CA PRO A 4 -14.19 5.26 -11.96
C PRO A 4 -13.15 6.22 -11.39
N ALA A 5 -12.80 6.11 -10.09
CA ALA A 5 -11.88 7.01 -9.41
C ALA A 5 -10.48 7.04 -10.07
N ARG A 6 -9.89 8.24 -10.18
CA ARG A 6 -8.54 8.43 -10.72
C ARG A 6 -7.46 7.87 -9.79
N VAL A 7 -7.70 7.89 -8.48
CA VAL A 7 -6.79 7.39 -7.44
C VAL A 7 -7.46 6.24 -6.70
N LEU A 8 -6.73 5.15 -6.51
CA LEU A 8 -7.15 3.96 -5.77
C LEU A 8 -6.27 3.85 -4.53
N VAL A 9 -6.88 3.59 -3.36
CA VAL A 9 -6.13 3.45 -2.10
C VAL A 9 -5.83 1.98 -1.86
N ASN A 10 -4.55 1.67 -1.65
CA ASN A 10 -4.07 0.34 -1.26
C ASN A 10 -3.58 0.40 0.20
N THR A 11 -4.29 -0.27 1.10
CA THR A 11 -3.86 -0.37 2.50
C THR A 11 -2.75 -1.41 2.62
N VAL A 12 -1.54 -0.98 2.98
CA VAL A 12 -0.35 -1.83 3.03
C VAL A 12 0.23 -1.90 4.44
N ASN A 13 1.17 -2.82 4.63
CA ASN A 13 2.06 -2.85 5.80
C ASN A 13 3.44 -2.29 5.41
N THR A 14 4.37 -2.23 6.36
CA THR A 14 5.74 -1.75 6.15
C THR A 14 6.77 -2.88 6.11
N VAL A 15 6.36 -4.14 5.92
CA VAL A 15 7.25 -5.32 5.85
C VAL A 15 7.24 -5.97 4.46
N GLY A 16 6.74 -5.29 3.43
CA GLY A 16 6.85 -5.75 2.05
C GLY A 16 5.90 -6.89 1.65
N VAL A 17 4.81 -7.15 2.39
CA VAL A 17 3.93 -8.30 2.13
C VAL A 17 2.54 -7.88 1.63
N MET A 18 2.11 -8.40 0.48
CA MET A 18 0.74 -8.24 -0.04
C MET A 18 0.08 -9.60 -0.29
N GLY A 19 -0.29 -10.31 0.79
CA GLY A 19 -0.69 -11.72 0.73
C GLY A 19 -2.21 -12.01 0.72
N LYS A 20 -3.06 -11.04 1.06
CA LYS A 20 -4.52 -11.25 1.19
C LYS A 20 -5.33 -9.97 0.94
N GLY A 21 -6.62 -10.14 0.66
CA GLY A 21 -7.56 -9.05 0.43
C GLY A 21 -7.14 -8.17 -0.74
N ILE A 22 -7.53 -6.89 -0.70
CA ILE A 22 -7.30 -5.95 -1.80
C ILE A 22 -5.81 -5.78 -2.14
N ALA A 23 -4.91 -5.87 -1.17
CA ALA A 23 -3.47 -5.78 -1.40
C ALA A 23 -2.95 -6.90 -2.32
N LYS A 24 -3.51 -8.11 -2.21
CA LYS A 24 -3.16 -9.23 -3.10
C LYS A 24 -3.54 -8.90 -4.55
N ASP A 25 -4.71 -8.30 -4.76
CA ASP A 25 -5.16 -7.90 -6.10
C ASP A 25 -4.28 -6.80 -6.67
N PHE A 26 -3.89 -5.81 -5.87
CA PHE A 26 -2.92 -4.78 -6.30
C PHE A 26 -1.57 -5.37 -6.68
N LYS A 27 -1.06 -6.38 -5.95
CA LYS A 27 0.18 -7.08 -6.31
C LYS A 27 0.08 -7.79 -7.66
N VAL A 28 -1.05 -8.42 -7.96
CA VAL A 28 -1.27 -9.12 -9.24
C VAL A 28 -1.44 -8.13 -10.39
N ILE A 29 -2.19 -7.04 -10.19
CA ILE A 29 -2.49 -6.06 -11.24
C ILE A 29 -1.30 -5.13 -11.50
N TYR A 30 -0.51 -4.80 -10.46
CA TYR A 30 0.61 -3.86 -10.53
C TYR A 30 1.90 -4.49 -9.98
N PRO A 31 2.49 -5.49 -10.67
CA PRO A 31 3.68 -6.20 -10.18
C PRO A 31 4.91 -5.30 -10.02
N GLU A 32 5.08 -4.31 -10.90
CA GLU A 32 6.17 -3.33 -10.83
C GLU A 32 6.05 -2.42 -9.60
N MET A 33 4.83 -1.96 -9.31
CA MET A 33 4.53 -1.20 -8.09
C MET A 33 4.86 -2.03 -6.85
N PHE A 34 4.49 -3.31 -6.85
CA PHE A 34 4.80 -4.22 -5.75
C PHE A 34 6.32 -4.39 -5.56
N SER A 35 7.09 -4.54 -6.64
CA SER A 35 8.56 -4.63 -6.56
C SER A 35 9.20 -3.38 -5.95
N GLN A 36 8.77 -2.18 -6.39
CA GLN A 36 9.24 -0.92 -5.79
C GLN A 36 8.85 -0.80 -4.32
N TYR A 37 7.61 -1.15 -3.98
CA TYR A 37 7.13 -1.21 -2.61
C TYR A 37 7.97 -2.14 -1.72
N GLN A 38 8.33 -3.34 -2.22
CA GLN A 38 9.19 -4.27 -1.48
C GLN A 38 10.56 -3.67 -1.21
N ASN A 39 11.18 -3.06 -2.23
CA ASN A 39 12.49 -2.41 -2.10
C ASN A 39 12.45 -1.27 -1.07
N LEU A 40 11.40 -0.44 -1.09
CA LEU A 40 11.20 0.62 -0.09
C LEU A 40 11.05 0.06 1.33
N CYS A 41 10.36 -1.07 1.51
CA CYS A 41 10.23 -1.71 2.82
C CYS A 41 11.55 -2.34 3.28
N GLU A 42 12.27 -3.00 2.38
CA GLU A 42 13.57 -3.66 2.65
C GLU A 42 14.65 -2.66 3.06
N LYS A 43 14.67 -1.49 2.42
CA LYS A 43 15.57 -0.38 2.79
C LYS A 43 15.11 0.41 4.00
N GLU A 44 14.02 0.01 4.65
CA GLU A 44 13.38 0.73 5.75
C GLU A 44 13.05 2.19 5.41
N LEU A 45 12.74 2.50 4.15
CA LEU A 45 12.41 3.85 3.67
C LEU A 45 10.91 4.14 3.65
N PHE A 46 10.09 3.22 4.16
CA PHE A 46 8.63 3.30 4.13
C PHE A 46 8.01 2.95 5.47
N HIS A 47 7.39 3.95 6.12
CA HIS A 47 6.88 3.84 7.49
C HIS A 47 5.39 4.16 7.61
N VAL A 48 4.78 3.76 8.73
CA VAL A 48 3.38 4.10 9.04
C VAL A 48 3.21 5.61 9.08
N GLY A 49 2.19 6.11 8.38
CA GLY A 49 1.93 7.54 8.20
C GLY A 49 2.60 8.17 6.98
N GLN A 50 3.51 7.46 6.31
CA GLN A 50 4.13 7.93 5.07
C GLN A 50 3.32 7.46 3.87
N LEU A 51 2.74 8.39 3.14
CA LEU A 51 2.00 8.06 1.91
C LEU A 51 2.96 7.86 0.75
N TRP A 52 2.73 6.80 -0.04
CA TRP A 52 3.47 6.59 -1.28
C TRP A 52 2.52 6.48 -2.46
N LEU A 53 2.64 7.41 -3.40
CA LEU A 53 1.80 7.47 -4.59
C LEU A 53 2.54 6.88 -5.80
N TYR A 54 2.04 5.76 -6.31
CA TYR A 54 2.48 5.17 -7.57
C TYR A 54 1.60 5.65 -8.71
N LYS A 55 2.19 6.24 -9.76
CA LYS A 55 1.45 6.81 -10.89
C LYS A 55 1.54 5.89 -12.10
N THR A 56 0.40 5.50 -12.64
CA THR A 56 0.29 4.95 -14.00
C THR A 56 -0.44 5.96 -14.89
N PRO A 57 -0.38 5.81 -16.23
CA PRO A 57 -1.09 6.71 -17.14
C PRO A 57 -2.61 6.72 -16.91
N GLN A 58 -3.20 5.59 -16.51
CA GLN A 58 -4.65 5.45 -16.35
C GLN A 58 -5.13 5.63 -14.89
N LYS A 59 -4.37 5.14 -13.92
CA LYS A 59 -4.76 5.12 -12.49
C LYS A 59 -3.58 5.44 -11.58
N TRP A 60 -3.83 6.12 -10.47
CA TRP A 60 -2.83 6.31 -9.43
C TRP A 60 -3.16 5.42 -8.24
N ILE A 61 -2.13 4.87 -7.60
CA ILE A 61 -2.26 3.97 -6.47
C ILE A 61 -1.63 4.65 -5.27
N LEU A 62 -2.45 5.02 -4.29
CA LEU A 62 -2.01 5.57 -3.02
C LEU A 62 -1.80 4.41 -2.04
N ASN A 63 -0.55 4.04 -1.80
CA ASN A 63 -0.19 3.05 -0.80
C ASN A 63 -0.19 3.72 0.57
N PHE A 64 -1.15 3.32 1.41
CA PHE A 64 -1.40 3.87 2.73
C PHE A 64 -0.95 2.83 3.78
N PRO A 65 0.21 3.03 4.45
CA PRO A 65 0.71 2.08 5.43
C PRO A 65 -0.08 2.17 6.74
N THR A 66 -0.97 1.21 6.95
CA THR A 66 -1.85 1.13 8.14
C THR A 66 -1.28 0.25 9.25
N LYS A 67 -0.20 -0.49 9.00
CA LYS A 67 0.33 -1.49 9.95
C LYS A 67 1.84 -1.59 9.83
N LYS A 68 2.54 -1.72 10.97
CA LYS A 68 3.95 -2.15 10.96
C LYS A 68 4.04 -3.61 10.48
N HIS A 69 3.37 -4.53 11.17
CA HIS A 69 3.36 -5.95 10.79
C HIS A 69 1.99 -6.38 10.24
N TRP A 70 1.96 -7.16 9.15
CA TRP A 70 0.71 -7.60 8.50
C TRP A 70 -0.18 -8.49 9.39
N ARG A 71 0.42 -9.17 10.37
CA ARG A 71 -0.28 -9.96 11.41
C ARG A 71 -0.90 -9.13 12.53
N SER A 72 -0.50 -7.86 12.71
CA SER A 72 -1.08 -7.01 13.75
C SER A 72 -2.51 -6.58 13.37
N LYS A 73 -3.44 -6.60 14.33
CA LYS A 73 -4.77 -5.97 14.16
C LYS A 73 -4.56 -4.46 13.93
N SER A 74 -5.31 -3.85 13.01
CA SER A 74 -5.25 -2.40 12.78
C SER A 74 -5.62 -1.72 14.09
N LYS A 75 -4.69 -0.95 14.69
CA LYS A 75 -5.06 -0.10 15.83
C LYS A 75 -5.85 1.08 15.25
N LEU A 76 -7.04 1.36 15.81
CA LEU A 76 -7.96 2.42 15.36
C LEU A 76 -7.33 3.83 15.32
N ASN A 77 -6.16 4.03 15.95
CA ASN A 77 -5.49 5.34 16.08
C ASN A 77 -4.88 5.94 14.81
N ILE A 78 -5.04 5.30 13.65
CA ILE A 78 -4.37 5.73 12.40
C ILE A 78 -5.21 6.71 11.58
N LEU A 79 -6.48 6.93 11.93
CA LEU A 79 -7.41 7.81 11.20
C LEU A 79 -7.25 9.32 11.47
N LYS A 80 -6.27 9.76 12.26
CA LYS A 80 -6.12 11.17 12.68
C LYS A 80 -4.90 11.93 12.10
N ARG A 81 -4.11 11.33 11.22
CA ARG A 81 -2.88 11.94 10.65
C ARG A 81 -2.78 11.81 9.12
N GLY A 82 -3.90 11.91 8.42
CA GLY A 82 -3.96 11.93 6.96
C GLY A 82 -4.32 13.32 6.47
#